data_AF-A0A951CC33-F1
#
_entry.id   AF-A0A951CC33-F1
#
_cell.length_a   1.000
_cell.length_b   1.000
_cell.length_c   1.000
_cell.angle_alpha   90.00
_cell.angle_beta   90.00
_cell.angle_gamma   90.00
#
_symmetry.space_group_name_H-M   'P 1'
#
loop_
_entity.id
_entity.type
_entity.pdbx_description
1 polymer ?
#
loop_
_entity_poly.entity_id
_entity_poly.type
_entity_poly.pdbx_seq_one_letter_code
_entity_poly.pdbx_strand_id
1 'polypeptide(L)'
;MKLLSIQIGFFSGLLALSFACSEAAAQDAKSKLKAPGVSAMGSPIPSPSADQSPSESEKRLIDAQKTALQTAANKLCEQIQVEESDVYHRLSFFQKPTRLDPNSYASVEELNQWRSLLTELKDRGDRVAGLYHDLGKDFDFELKNSKVPVDPRIASQFKSILLGAFPWETINKKSSLFDQYVEAHRKLLDFYQQNWGAWQPAGKEGKPVFKATALNSTYNRLREEIMSTGQQLNDQYTAMTN
;
A
#
# COMPACT_ATOMS: atom_id res chain seq x y z
N MET A 1 -3.34 6.44 -11.70
CA MET A 1 -3.28 5.57 -10.52
C MET A 1 -4.08 6.23 -9.40
N LYS A 2 -5.33 5.81 -9.16
CA LYS A 2 -6.16 6.30 -8.04
C LYS A 2 -6.16 5.18 -7.00
N LEU A 3 -5.18 5.18 -6.09
CA LEU A 3 -5.26 4.34 -4.90
C LEU A 3 -6.30 4.98 -3.97
N LEU A 4 -7.33 4.21 -3.62
CA LEU A 4 -8.41 4.50 -2.66
C LEU A 4 -8.66 5.99 -2.41
N SER A 5 -9.62 6.56 -3.14
CA SER A 5 -10.48 7.54 -2.48
C SER A 5 -11.23 6.78 -1.38
N ILE A 6 -10.67 6.74 -0.17
CA ILE A 6 -11.37 6.28 1.03
C ILE A 6 -12.60 7.17 1.12
N GLN A 7 -13.73 6.67 0.61
CA GLN A 7 -14.95 7.43 0.48
C GLN A 7 -15.38 7.82 1.90
N ILE A 8 -15.41 9.14 2.10
CA ILE A 8 -15.65 9.89 3.35
C ILE A 8 -16.97 9.48 4.06
N GLY A 9 -17.84 8.70 3.42
CA GLY A 9 -19.14 8.26 3.95
C GLY A 9 -19.10 7.13 4.97
N PHE A 10 -18.08 6.25 4.99
CA PHE A 10 -18.10 5.05 5.85
C PHE A 10 -17.66 5.31 7.30
N PHE A 11 -16.94 6.41 7.56
CA PHE A 11 -16.31 6.68 8.87
C PHE A 11 -17.21 7.41 9.88
N SER A 12 -18.34 7.98 9.45
CA SER A 12 -19.26 8.64 10.37
C SER A 12 -20.09 7.65 11.20
N GLY A 13 -20.30 6.42 10.72
CA GLY A 13 -21.06 5.39 11.44
C GLY A 13 -20.24 4.60 12.47
N LEU A 14 -18.96 4.33 12.19
CA LEU A 14 -18.12 3.44 13.00
C LEU A 14 -17.62 4.09 14.31
N LEU A 15 -17.47 5.42 14.32
CA LEU A 15 -17.12 6.17 15.53
C LEU A 15 -18.31 6.41 16.46
N ALA A 16 -19.54 6.51 15.93
CA ALA A 16 -20.76 6.55 16.75
C ALA A 16 -20.93 5.26 17.57
N LEU A 17 -20.55 4.11 17.00
CA LEU A 17 -20.53 2.81 17.70
C LEU A 17 -19.41 2.70 18.75
N SER A 18 -18.29 3.37 18.55
CA SER A 18 -17.14 3.29 19.46
C SER A 18 -17.31 4.17 20.71
N PHE A 19 -18.04 5.28 20.60
CA PHE A 19 -18.45 6.10 21.74
C PHE A 19 -19.70 5.57 22.46
N ALA A 20 -20.59 4.84 21.77
CA ALA A 20 -21.71 4.15 22.41
C ALA A 20 -21.28 2.87 23.19
N CYS A 21 -20.10 2.31 22.92
CA CYS A 21 -19.63 1.07 23.56
C CYS A 21 -18.85 1.27 24.88
N SER A 22 -18.72 2.49 25.41
CA SER A 22 -18.11 2.68 26.74
C SER A 22 -19.07 2.42 27.91
N GLU A 23 -20.32 2.01 27.65
CA GLU A 23 -21.35 1.85 28.69
C GLU A 23 -21.96 0.43 28.81
N ALA A 24 -21.42 -0.55 28.07
CA ALA A 24 -21.97 -1.92 28.05
C ALA A 24 -21.05 -2.98 28.69
N ALA A 25 -20.27 -2.62 29.72
CA ALA A 25 -19.47 -3.57 30.50
C ALA A 25 -20.01 -3.71 31.94
N ALA A 26 -21.31 -4.01 32.09
CA ALA A 26 -21.87 -4.40 33.38
C ALA A 26 -23.21 -5.14 33.25
N GLN A 27 -23.29 -6.22 32.48
CA GLN A 27 -24.36 -7.21 32.65
C GLN A 27 -23.81 -8.60 32.35
N ASP A 28 -23.69 -9.46 33.38
CA ASP A 28 -24.70 -10.46 33.66
C ASP A 28 -24.25 -11.39 34.82
N ALA A 29 -25.10 -11.58 35.83
CA ALA A 29 -25.19 -12.84 36.58
C ALA A 29 -26.42 -12.84 37.53
N LYS A 30 -27.56 -13.21 36.93
CA LYS A 30 -28.57 -14.16 37.45
C LYS A 30 -29.36 -13.88 38.74
N SER A 31 -30.62 -13.58 38.48
CA SER A 31 -31.85 -13.71 39.27
C SER A 31 -32.10 -15.11 39.88
N LYS A 32 -32.70 -15.15 41.09
CA LYS A 32 -33.76 -16.10 41.49
C LYS A 32 -34.67 -15.54 42.60
N LEU A 33 -35.97 -15.71 42.38
CA LEU A 33 -37.20 -15.42 43.17
C LEU A 33 -37.06 -15.57 44.72
N LYS A 34 -37.83 -14.88 45.60
CA LYS A 34 -39.31 -14.80 45.70
C LYS A 34 -39.72 -13.76 46.80
N ALA A 35 -40.86 -13.07 46.64
CA ALA A 35 -41.47 -12.10 47.58
C ALA A 35 -42.17 -12.78 48.80
N PRO A 36 -42.67 -12.12 49.88
CA PRO A 36 -43.58 -10.94 49.81
C PRO A 36 -43.48 -9.84 50.91
N GLY A 37 -43.92 -8.62 50.53
CA GLY A 37 -44.71 -7.70 51.36
C GLY A 37 -44.01 -6.84 52.41
N VAL A 38 -44.02 -5.51 52.23
CA VAL A 38 -44.61 -4.48 53.12
C VAL A 38 -44.47 -3.11 52.43
N SER A 39 -45.56 -2.35 52.38
CA SER A 39 -45.62 -0.95 51.94
C SER A 39 -44.77 -0.03 52.81
N ALA A 40 -43.93 0.82 52.19
CA ALA A 40 -43.40 2.01 52.83
C ALA A 40 -43.09 3.10 51.80
N MET A 41 -43.10 4.34 52.27
CA MET A 41 -43.31 5.59 51.55
C MET A 41 -42.25 5.95 50.50
N GLY A 42 -42.68 6.84 49.61
CA GLY A 42 -41.90 7.44 48.53
C GLY A 42 -40.51 7.93 48.93
N SER A 43 -39.56 7.60 48.07
CA SER A 43 -38.41 8.43 47.74
C SER A 43 -38.21 8.28 46.23
N PRO A 44 -38.14 9.37 45.46
CA PRO A 44 -37.89 9.27 44.03
C PRO A 44 -36.47 8.72 43.85
N ILE A 45 -36.40 7.50 43.32
CA ILE A 45 -35.18 6.94 42.77
C ILE A 45 -34.74 7.90 41.65
N PRO A 46 -33.50 8.42 41.63
CA PRO A 46 -33.02 9.15 40.47
C PRO A 46 -33.02 8.16 39.29
N SER A 47 -33.90 8.42 38.33
CA SER A 47 -33.89 7.75 37.03
C SER A 47 -32.47 7.79 36.46
N PRO A 48 -31.99 6.70 35.84
CA PRO A 48 -30.79 6.80 35.02
C PRO A 48 -31.11 7.80 33.91
N SER A 49 -30.41 8.93 33.89
CA SER A 49 -30.54 9.91 32.83
C SER A 49 -30.14 9.26 31.51
N ALA A 50 -31.15 8.97 30.70
CA ALA A 50 -31.01 8.76 29.28
C ALA A 50 -30.47 10.03 28.61
N ASP A 51 -29.60 9.85 27.62
CA ASP A 51 -29.17 10.81 26.61
C ASP A 51 -28.58 12.13 27.10
N GLN A 52 -27.37 12.09 27.65
CA GLN A 52 -26.47 13.24 27.51
C GLN A 52 -25.98 13.32 26.07
N SER A 53 -26.74 14.03 25.23
CA SER A 53 -26.25 14.48 23.93
C SER A 53 -24.95 15.26 24.14
N PRO A 54 -23.87 14.98 23.39
CA PRO A 54 -22.58 15.62 23.62
C PRO A 54 -22.69 17.14 23.50
N SER A 55 -22.02 17.83 24.42
CA SER A 55 -21.92 19.29 24.43
C SER A 55 -21.31 19.81 23.13
N GLU A 56 -21.57 21.07 22.79
CA GLU A 56 -21.01 21.67 21.58
C GLU A 56 -19.48 21.67 21.59
N SER A 57 -18.85 21.84 22.76
CA SER A 57 -17.41 21.72 22.97
C SER A 57 -16.88 20.31 22.71
N GLU A 58 -17.60 19.28 23.13
CA GLU A 58 -17.21 17.88 22.89
C GLU A 58 -17.36 17.52 21.42
N LYS A 59 -18.43 17.97 20.76
CA LYS A 59 -18.60 17.83 19.30
C LYS A 59 -17.43 18.46 18.54
N ARG A 60 -17.04 19.70 18.90
CA ARG A 60 -15.89 20.38 18.28
C ARG A 60 -14.58 19.63 18.49
N LEU A 61 -14.36 19.03 19.67
CA LEU A 61 -13.15 18.24 19.95
C LEU A 61 -13.14 16.94 19.14
N ILE A 62 -14.27 16.23 19.08
CA ILE A 62 -14.43 14.99 18.30
C ILE A 62 -14.18 15.28 16.82
N ASP A 63 -14.74 16.37 16.29
CA ASP A 63 -14.52 16.79 14.91
C ASP A 63 -13.04 17.13 14.65
N ALA A 64 -12.38 17.84 15.57
CA ALA A 64 -10.96 18.15 15.45
C ALA A 64 -10.07 16.88 15.45
N GLN A 65 -10.37 15.91 16.32
CA GLN A 65 -9.66 14.63 16.35
C GLN A 65 -9.88 13.82 15.07
N LYS A 66 -11.12 13.79 14.56
CA LYS A 66 -11.46 13.15 13.28
C LYS A 66 -10.67 13.79 12.13
N THR A 67 -10.62 15.11 12.07
CA THR A 67 -9.83 15.83 11.06
C THR A 67 -8.35 15.50 11.17
N ALA A 68 -7.76 15.47 12.38
CA ALA A 68 -6.35 15.12 12.56
C ALA A 68 -6.03 13.70 12.08
N LEU A 69 -6.88 12.72 12.43
CA LEU A 69 -6.75 11.33 11.98
C LEU A 69 -6.83 11.22 10.44
N GLN A 70 -7.80 11.91 9.84
CA GLN A 70 -7.99 11.93 8.40
C GLN A 70 -6.82 12.60 7.66
N THR A 71 -6.34 13.74 8.16
CA THR A 71 -5.21 14.46 7.56
C THR A 71 -3.95 13.61 7.60
N ALA A 72 -3.67 12.95 8.73
CA ALA A 72 -2.53 12.03 8.86
C ALA A 72 -2.62 10.87 7.85
N ALA A 73 -3.78 10.22 7.75
CA ALA A 73 -3.99 9.13 6.80
C ALA A 73 -3.87 9.58 5.34
N ASN A 74 -4.51 10.70 4.98
CA ASN A 74 -4.47 11.23 3.62
C ASN A 74 -3.05 11.55 3.19
N LYS A 75 -2.25 12.17 4.06
CA LYS A 75 -0.85 12.49 3.76
C LYS A 75 -0.03 11.25 3.43
N LEU A 76 -0.22 10.16 4.16
CA LEU A 76 0.48 8.89 3.90
C LEU A 76 0.01 8.24 2.61
N CYS A 77 -1.30 8.21 2.36
CA CYS A 77 -1.87 7.69 1.12
C CYS A 77 -1.39 8.49 -0.10
N GLU A 78 -1.36 9.82 -0.01
CA GLU A 78 -0.85 10.71 -1.06
C GLU A 78 0.63 10.45 -1.32
N GLN A 79 1.45 10.32 -0.27
CA GLN A 79 2.86 10.01 -0.41
C GLN A 79 3.09 8.66 -1.10
N ILE A 80 2.39 7.61 -0.68
CA ILE A 80 2.45 6.30 -1.32
C ILE A 80 2.03 6.40 -2.78
N GLN A 81 0.94 7.10 -3.08
CA GLN A 81 0.43 7.25 -4.45
C GLN A 81 1.42 7.98 -5.37
N VAL A 82 2.08 9.03 -4.87
CA VAL A 82 3.10 9.76 -5.63
C VAL A 82 4.28 8.86 -5.97
N GLU A 83 4.81 8.14 -4.97
CA GLU A 83 5.96 7.25 -5.19
C GLU A 83 5.60 6.04 -6.07
N GLU A 84 4.43 5.43 -5.87
CA GLU A 84 3.91 4.36 -6.74
C GLU A 84 3.76 4.83 -8.19
N SER A 85 3.26 6.05 -8.39
CA SER A 85 3.16 6.64 -9.72
C SER A 85 4.54 6.85 -10.34
N ASP A 86 5.54 7.36 -9.60
CA ASP A 86 6.92 7.51 -10.11
C ASP A 86 7.51 6.15 -10.51
N VAL A 87 7.39 5.13 -9.65
CA VAL A 87 7.86 3.77 -9.95
C VAL A 87 7.18 3.23 -11.20
N TYR A 88 5.86 3.36 -11.33
CA TYR A 88 5.13 2.89 -12.50
C TYR A 88 5.58 3.58 -13.80
N HIS A 89 5.78 4.91 -13.76
CA HIS A 89 6.30 5.65 -14.91
C HIS A 89 7.71 5.17 -15.29
N ARG A 90 8.60 5.00 -14.31
CA ARG A 90 9.96 4.49 -14.53
C ARG A 90 9.96 3.08 -15.11
N LEU A 91 9.12 2.19 -14.55
CA LEU A 91 8.94 0.82 -15.03
C LEU A 91 8.52 0.78 -16.50
N SER A 92 7.62 1.67 -16.92
CA SER A 92 7.16 1.73 -18.32
C SER A 92 8.28 1.96 -19.35
N PHE A 93 9.39 2.61 -18.95
CA PHE A 93 10.55 2.77 -19.83
C PHE A 93 11.28 1.45 -20.06
N PHE A 94 11.34 0.58 -19.06
CA PHE A 94 11.96 -0.74 -19.12
C PHE A 94 11.07 -1.77 -19.82
N GLN A 95 9.75 -1.60 -19.78
CA GLN A 95 8.81 -2.50 -20.46
C GLN A 95 8.78 -2.35 -21.99
N LYS A 96 9.45 -1.34 -22.54
CA LYS A 96 9.53 -1.14 -24.00
C LYS A 96 10.24 -2.33 -24.66
N PRO A 97 9.70 -2.89 -25.76
CA PRO A 97 10.33 -4.03 -26.44
C PRO A 97 11.78 -3.80 -26.86
N THR A 98 12.14 -2.56 -27.17
CA THR A 98 13.51 -2.16 -27.52
C THR A 98 14.49 -2.36 -26.37
N ARG A 99 14.05 -2.38 -25.11
CA ARG A 99 14.92 -2.68 -23.96
C ARG A 99 15.28 -4.15 -23.84
N LEU A 100 14.60 -5.01 -24.59
CA LEU A 100 14.92 -6.42 -24.68
C LEU A 100 15.74 -6.75 -25.93
N ASP A 101 16.03 -5.78 -26.80
CA ASP A 101 16.80 -6.00 -28.01
C ASP A 101 18.22 -5.46 -27.85
N PRO A 102 19.27 -6.30 -27.83
CA PRO A 102 20.65 -5.85 -27.78
C PRO A 102 21.05 -4.91 -28.94
N ASN A 103 20.36 -4.93 -30.09
CA ASN A 103 20.61 -4.00 -31.19
C ASN A 103 20.08 -2.58 -30.93
N SER A 104 19.29 -2.39 -29.88
CA SER A 104 18.78 -1.06 -29.48
C SER A 104 19.78 -0.26 -28.65
N TYR A 105 20.95 -0.84 -28.35
CA TYR A 105 22.03 -0.19 -27.60
C TYR A 105 23.18 0.13 -28.55
N ALA A 106 23.65 1.38 -28.50
CA ALA A 106 24.73 1.87 -29.35
C ALA A 106 26.11 1.39 -28.88
N SER A 107 26.29 1.18 -27.56
CA SER A 107 27.57 0.76 -26.99
C SER A 107 27.44 0.09 -25.62
N VAL A 108 28.55 -0.48 -25.14
CA VAL A 108 28.65 -1.04 -23.79
C VAL A 108 28.49 0.04 -22.71
N GLU A 109 28.95 1.27 -22.98
CA GLU A 109 28.77 2.40 -22.07
C GLU A 109 27.29 2.75 -21.92
N GLU A 110 26.49 2.63 -22.98
CA GLU A 110 25.05 2.81 -22.88
C GLU A 110 24.42 1.76 -21.94
N LEU A 111 24.86 0.49 -22.00
CA LEU A 111 24.39 -0.54 -21.05
C LEU A 111 24.64 -0.13 -19.59
N ASN A 112 25.78 0.50 -19.30
CA ASN A 112 26.09 0.98 -17.95
C ASN A 112 25.14 2.11 -17.51
N GLN A 113 24.75 3.01 -18.43
CA GLN A 113 23.74 4.02 -18.14
C GLN A 113 22.39 3.37 -17.81
N TRP A 114 21.99 2.35 -18.58
CA TRP A 114 20.77 1.59 -18.31
C TRP A 114 20.82 0.82 -16.99
N ARG A 115 21.98 0.31 -16.56
CA ARG A 115 22.14 -0.27 -15.22
C ARG A 115 21.97 0.75 -14.11
N SER A 116 22.50 1.96 -14.28
CA SER A 116 22.29 3.04 -13.31
C SER A 116 20.81 3.38 -13.18
N LEU A 117 20.10 3.53 -14.32
CA LEU A 117 18.65 3.76 -14.32
C LEU A 117 17.86 2.59 -13.69
N LEU A 118 18.31 1.35 -13.91
CA LEU A 118 17.68 0.17 -13.30
C LEU A 118 17.91 0.13 -11.79
N THR A 119 19.06 0.59 -11.32
CA THR A 119 19.36 0.75 -9.89
C THR A 119 18.47 1.83 -9.28
N GLU A 120 18.34 2.99 -9.94
CA GLU A 120 17.39 4.01 -9.49
C GLU A 120 15.94 3.50 -9.44
N LEU A 121 15.52 2.71 -10.44
CA LEU A 121 14.20 2.06 -10.42
C LEU A 121 14.06 1.16 -9.20
N LYS A 122 15.08 0.35 -8.90
CA LYS A 122 15.10 -0.51 -7.72
C LYS A 122 14.95 0.30 -6.44
N ASP A 123 15.78 1.33 -6.25
CA ASP A 123 15.78 2.16 -5.05
C ASP A 123 14.43 2.83 -4.82
N ARG A 124 13.75 3.23 -5.91
CA ARG A 124 12.38 3.77 -5.85
C ARG A 124 11.35 2.72 -5.45
N GLY A 125 11.45 1.51 -5.99
CA GLY A 125 10.61 0.38 -5.58
C GLY A 125 10.81 0.01 -4.11
N ASP A 126 12.05 -0.04 -3.65
CA ASP A 126 12.40 -0.31 -2.25
C ASP A 126 11.85 0.77 -1.32
N ARG A 127 11.86 2.04 -1.75
CA ARG A 127 11.25 3.14 -1.02
C ARG A 127 9.74 2.94 -0.86
N VAL A 128 9.04 2.56 -1.93
CA VAL A 128 7.60 2.26 -1.87
C VAL A 128 7.32 1.09 -0.93
N ALA A 129 8.11 0.01 -1.01
CA ALA A 129 7.99 -1.12 -0.09
C ALA A 129 8.19 -0.69 1.37
N GLY A 130 9.15 0.20 1.61
CA GLY A 130 9.38 0.81 2.93
C GLY A 130 8.17 1.59 3.45
N LEU A 131 7.52 2.41 2.61
CA LEU A 131 6.31 3.15 2.99
C LEU A 131 5.17 2.22 3.41
N TYR A 132 4.98 1.11 2.71
CA TYR A 132 3.98 0.11 3.08
C TYR A 132 4.33 -0.61 4.38
N HIS A 133 5.59 -0.98 4.55
CA HIS A 133 6.08 -1.65 5.75
C HIS A 133 5.96 -0.79 7.01
N ASP A 134 6.31 0.50 6.90
CA ASP A 134 6.33 1.44 8.03
C ASP A 134 5.05 2.28 8.17
N LEU A 135 4.04 2.05 7.33
CA LEU A 135 2.76 2.79 7.31
C LEU A 135 2.16 3.02 8.70
N GLY A 136 2.17 1.98 9.56
CA GLY A 136 1.64 2.08 10.91
C GLY A 136 2.48 2.99 11.82
N LYS A 137 3.80 3.00 11.68
CA LYS A 137 4.70 3.88 12.45
C LYS A 137 4.60 5.32 11.94
N ASP A 138 4.54 5.49 10.63
CA ASP A 138 4.42 6.80 9.98
C ASP A 138 3.09 7.46 10.35
N PHE A 139 2.02 6.67 10.46
CA PHE A 139 0.74 7.16 10.98
C PHE A 139 0.84 7.67 12.42
N ASP A 140 1.46 6.91 13.31
CA ASP A 140 1.66 7.36 14.70
C ASP A 140 2.53 8.62 14.77
N PHE A 141 3.53 8.73 13.89
CA PHE A 141 4.40 9.91 13.79
C PHE A 141 3.62 11.14 13.31
N GLU A 142 2.81 11.02 12.26
CA GLU A 142 1.96 12.10 11.78
C GLU A 142 0.93 12.55 12.82
N LEU A 143 0.36 11.62 13.60
CA LEU A 143 -0.53 11.98 14.70
C LEU A 143 0.18 12.73 15.82
N LYS A 144 1.41 12.35 16.19
CA LYS A 144 2.21 13.06 17.19
C LYS A 144 2.59 14.48 16.72
N ASN A 145 2.77 14.66 15.43
CA ASN A 145 3.01 15.98 14.83
C ASN A 145 1.74 16.82 14.70
N SER A 146 0.57 16.20 14.83
CA SER A 146 -0.69 16.93 14.88
C SER A 146 -0.75 17.74 16.19
N LYS A 147 -1.18 19.00 16.10
CA LYS A 147 -1.36 19.87 17.28
C LYS A 147 -2.60 19.51 18.11
N VAL A 148 -3.32 18.45 17.72
CA VAL A 148 -4.58 18.03 18.32
C VAL A 148 -4.33 16.78 19.17
N PRO A 149 -4.66 16.80 20.47
CA PRO A 149 -4.60 15.59 21.28
C PRO A 149 -5.70 14.62 20.82
N VAL A 150 -5.30 13.47 20.30
CA VAL A 150 -6.21 12.39 19.89
C VAL A 150 -6.22 11.31 20.95
N ASP A 151 -7.40 10.82 21.31
CA ASP A 151 -7.54 9.70 22.25
C ASP A 151 -6.80 8.45 21.72
N PRO A 152 -5.91 7.81 22.52
CA PRO A 152 -5.14 6.65 22.07
C PRO A 152 -5.99 5.45 21.61
N ARG A 153 -7.17 5.23 22.21
CA ARG A 153 -8.08 4.15 21.82
C ARG A 153 -8.67 4.42 20.45
N ILE A 154 -9.08 5.66 20.19
CA ILE A 154 -9.60 6.08 18.89
C ILE A 154 -8.51 5.99 17.82
N ALA A 155 -7.31 6.49 18.12
CA ALA A 155 -6.16 6.41 17.21
C ALA A 155 -5.83 4.95 16.87
N SER A 156 -5.84 4.05 17.86
CA SER A 156 -5.58 2.63 17.65
C SER A 156 -6.66 1.95 16.80
N GLN A 157 -7.95 2.24 17.04
CA GLN A 157 -9.05 1.70 16.22
C GLN A 157 -8.96 2.21 14.79
N PHE A 158 -8.75 3.51 14.60
CA PHE A 158 -8.61 4.12 13.29
C PHE A 158 -7.42 3.54 12.54
N LYS A 159 -6.26 3.38 13.20
CA LYS A 159 -5.07 2.74 12.64
C LYS A 159 -5.35 1.31 12.18
N SER A 160 -6.06 0.52 12.99
CA SER A 160 -6.42 -0.85 12.61
C SER A 160 -7.29 -0.89 11.35
N ILE A 161 -8.24 0.04 11.22
CA ILE A 161 -9.09 0.16 10.03
C ILE A 161 -8.28 0.60 8.83
N LEU A 162 -7.42 1.62 8.99
CA LEU A 162 -6.54 2.13 7.95
C LEU A 162 -5.65 1.02 7.41
N LEU A 163 -4.92 0.32 8.28
CA LEU A 163 -4.06 -0.79 7.89
C LEU A 163 -4.88 -1.93 7.27
N GLY A 164 -6.06 -2.25 7.81
CA GLY A 164 -6.93 -3.29 7.25
C GLY A 164 -7.51 -2.96 5.87
N ALA A 165 -7.51 -1.70 5.44
CA ALA A 165 -8.06 -1.28 4.16
C ALA A 165 -7.11 -1.50 2.97
N PHE A 166 -5.82 -1.74 3.22
CA PHE A 166 -4.85 -1.96 2.15
C PHE A 166 -4.92 -3.40 1.60
N PRO A 167 -4.83 -3.58 0.27
CA PRO A 167 -4.77 -4.91 -0.35
C PRO A 167 -3.37 -5.52 -0.20
N TRP A 168 -3.03 -5.94 1.02
CA TRP A 168 -1.67 -6.39 1.38
C TRP A 168 -1.14 -7.54 0.52
N GLU A 169 -2.00 -8.49 0.14
CA GLU A 169 -1.59 -9.59 -0.74
C GLU A 169 -1.11 -9.07 -2.10
N THR A 170 -1.86 -8.15 -2.70
CA THR A 170 -1.50 -7.51 -3.97
C THR A 170 -0.22 -6.69 -3.84
N ILE A 171 -0.08 -5.91 -2.77
CA ILE A 171 1.11 -5.10 -2.48
C ILE A 171 2.35 -5.99 -2.36
N ASN A 172 2.27 -7.05 -1.55
CA ASN A 172 3.39 -7.97 -1.32
C ASN A 172 3.75 -8.74 -2.59
N LYS A 173 2.76 -9.22 -3.34
CA LYS A 173 2.98 -9.89 -4.62
C LYS A 173 3.63 -8.94 -5.63
N LYS A 174 3.16 -7.69 -5.73
CA LYS A 174 3.74 -6.66 -6.59
C LYS A 174 5.20 -6.40 -6.22
N SER A 175 5.52 -6.25 -4.93
CA SER A 175 6.90 -6.05 -4.46
C SER A 175 7.81 -7.22 -4.88
N SER A 176 7.36 -8.47 -4.67
CA SER A 176 8.13 -9.64 -5.07
C SER A 176 8.35 -9.74 -6.58
N LEU A 177 7.31 -9.49 -7.38
CA LEU A 177 7.41 -9.45 -8.84
C LEU A 177 8.33 -8.33 -9.32
N PHE A 178 8.34 -7.19 -8.62
CA PHE A 178 9.19 -6.05 -8.96
C PHE A 178 10.67 -6.38 -8.79
N ASP A 179 11.04 -6.99 -7.66
CA ASP A 179 12.42 -7.46 -7.43
C ASP A 179 12.86 -8.49 -8.47
N GLN A 180 12.00 -9.45 -8.81
CA GLN A 180 12.26 -10.44 -9.86
C GLN A 180 12.47 -9.76 -11.22
N TYR A 181 11.64 -8.79 -11.58
CA TYR A 181 11.71 -8.05 -12.83
C TYR A 181 13.02 -7.26 -12.96
N VAL A 182 13.40 -6.55 -11.89
CA VAL A 182 14.64 -5.78 -11.83
C VAL A 182 15.85 -6.71 -11.95
N GLU A 183 15.85 -7.83 -11.23
CA GLU A 183 16.95 -8.79 -11.26
C GLU A 183 17.10 -9.47 -12.63
N ALA A 184 15.99 -9.83 -13.27
CA ALA A 184 16.02 -10.39 -14.62
C ALA A 184 16.58 -9.38 -15.64
N HIS A 185 16.20 -8.10 -15.54
CA HIS A 185 16.79 -7.03 -16.36
C HIS A 185 18.28 -6.85 -16.11
N ARG A 186 18.72 -6.89 -14.85
CA ARG A 186 20.13 -6.78 -14.50
C ARG A 186 20.93 -7.90 -15.17
N LYS A 187 20.47 -9.14 -15.05
CA LYS A 187 21.05 -10.31 -15.70
C LYS A 187 21.07 -10.17 -17.23
N LEU A 188 20.03 -9.60 -17.83
CA LEU A 188 19.98 -9.35 -19.27
C LEU A 188 21.05 -8.33 -19.72
N LEU A 189 21.20 -7.22 -19.00
CA LEU A 189 22.23 -6.22 -19.28
C LEU A 189 23.64 -6.79 -19.07
N ASP A 190 23.84 -7.60 -18.02
CA ASP A 190 25.09 -8.34 -17.77
C ASP A 190 25.41 -9.30 -18.90
N PHE A 191 24.40 -10.04 -19.37
CA PHE A 191 24.53 -10.93 -20.51
C PHE A 191 24.94 -10.17 -21.79
N TYR A 192 24.36 -9.00 -22.06
CA TYR A 192 24.76 -8.18 -23.22
C TYR A 192 26.19 -7.66 -23.11
N GLN A 193 26.60 -7.18 -21.95
CA GLN A 193 27.96 -6.69 -21.77
C GLN A 193 28.99 -7.82 -21.96
N GLN A 194 28.74 -8.99 -21.34
CA GLN A 194 29.67 -10.13 -21.41
C GLN A 194 29.80 -10.70 -22.83
N ASN A 195 28.74 -10.58 -23.64
CA ASN A 195 28.66 -11.19 -24.97
C ASN A 195 28.58 -10.13 -26.07
N TRP A 196 29.13 -8.93 -25.84
CA TRP A 196 28.99 -7.81 -26.77
C TRP A 196 29.51 -8.18 -28.16
N GLY A 197 28.68 -7.99 -29.19
CA GLY A 197 29.01 -8.36 -30.58
C GLY A 197 28.89 -9.85 -30.91
N ALA A 198 28.42 -10.69 -29.99
CA ALA A 198 28.20 -12.13 -30.22
C ALA A 198 26.83 -12.44 -30.88
N TRP A 199 26.02 -11.42 -31.14
CA TRP A 199 24.75 -11.53 -31.86
C TRP A 199 24.85 -10.95 -33.27
N GLN A 200 24.00 -11.46 -34.16
CA GLN A 200 23.73 -10.83 -35.44
C GLN A 200 22.47 -9.96 -35.33
N PRO A 201 22.40 -8.85 -36.10
CA PRO A 201 21.18 -8.07 -36.22
C PRO A 201 20.01 -8.97 -36.59
N ALA A 202 18.83 -8.63 -36.09
CA ALA A 202 17.63 -9.36 -36.42
C ALA A 202 17.44 -9.49 -37.93
N GLY A 203 17.31 -10.73 -38.42
CA GLY A 203 16.82 -11.00 -39.77
C GLY A 203 15.34 -10.64 -39.91
N LYS A 204 14.64 -11.19 -40.91
CA LYS A 204 13.20 -10.95 -41.15
C LYS A 204 12.28 -11.24 -39.96
N GLU A 205 12.76 -11.99 -38.95
CA GLU A 205 12.00 -12.36 -37.74
C GLU A 205 12.08 -11.35 -36.58
N GLY A 206 12.86 -10.26 -36.72
CA GLY A 206 12.85 -9.17 -35.74
C GLY A 206 13.48 -9.48 -34.37
N LYS A 207 14.22 -10.60 -34.24
CA LYS A 207 14.94 -10.99 -33.02
C LYS A 207 16.45 -11.18 -33.29
N PRO A 208 17.34 -10.75 -32.38
CA PRO A 208 18.77 -11.01 -32.51
C PRO A 208 19.04 -12.51 -32.45
N VAL A 209 20.02 -12.96 -33.24
CA VAL A 209 20.45 -14.35 -33.26
C VAL A 209 21.85 -14.45 -32.70
N PHE A 210 22.01 -15.21 -31.63
CA PHE A 210 23.32 -15.51 -31.05
C PHE A 210 23.93 -16.72 -31.76
N LYS A 211 25.22 -16.62 -32.11
CA LYS A 211 25.92 -17.69 -32.86
C LYS A 211 25.98 -19.01 -32.08
N ALA A 212 26.08 -18.93 -30.77
CA ALA A 212 26.10 -20.11 -29.90
C ALA A 212 24.70 -20.42 -29.38
N THR A 213 24.27 -21.68 -29.53
CA THR A 213 22.95 -22.16 -29.07
C THR A 213 22.72 -21.86 -27.58
N ALA A 214 23.73 -22.04 -26.73
CA ALA A 214 23.63 -21.76 -25.29
C ALA A 214 23.34 -20.27 -24.99
N LEU A 215 23.94 -19.35 -25.74
CA LEU A 215 23.68 -17.92 -25.60
C LEU A 215 22.25 -17.57 -26.06
N ASN A 216 21.80 -18.17 -27.16
CA ASN A 216 20.43 -17.97 -27.65
C ASN A 216 19.38 -18.47 -26.64
N SER A 217 19.60 -19.66 -26.06
CA SER A 217 18.72 -20.19 -25.01
C SER A 217 18.71 -19.29 -23.76
N THR A 218 19.88 -18.79 -23.34
CA THR A 218 19.98 -17.89 -22.17
C THR A 218 19.25 -16.57 -22.42
N TYR A 219 19.45 -15.96 -23.58
CA TYR A 219 18.74 -14.75 -24.00
C TYR A 219 17.23 -14.94 -24.02
N ASN A 220 16.73 -15.98 -24.69
CA ASN A 220 15.30 -16.23 -24.78
C ASN A 220 14.67 -16.48 -23.41
N ARG A 221 15.35 -17.23 -22.53
CA ARG A 221 14.90 -17.46 -21.15
C ARG A 221 14.76 -16.15 -20.38
N LEU A 222 15.80 -15.30 -20.39
CA LEU A 222 15.76 -14.00 -19.69
C LEU A 222 14.68 -13.09 -20.27
N ARG A 223 14.54 -13.06 -21.59
CA ARG A 223 13.51 -12.28 -22.29
C ARG A 223 12.09 -12.72 -21.91
N GLU A 224 11.83 -14.02 -21.91
CA GLU A 224 10.53 -14.59 -21.51
C GLU A 224 10.23 -14.33 -20.03
N GLU A 225 11.21 -14.49 -19.15
CA GLU A 225 11.11 -14.19 -17.71
C GLU A 225 10.73 -12.72 -17.48
N ILE A 226 11.42 -11.80 -18.17
CA ILE A 226 11.13 -10.36 -18.13
C ILE A 226 9.72 -10.06 -18.64
N MET A 227 9.35 -10.57 -19.81
CA MET A 227 8.03 -10.30 -20.41
C MET A 227 6.90 -10.83 -19.53
N SER A 228 7.04 -12.06 -19.01
CA SER A 228 6.05 -12.67 -18.13
C SER A 228 5.90 -11.91 -16.82
N THR A 229 7.02 -11.59 -16.16
CA THR A 229 7.01 -10.86 -14.89
C THR A 229 6.50 -9.43 -15.08
N GLY A 230 6.87 -8.78 -16.18
CA GLY A 230 6.40 -7.45 -16.55
C GLY A 230 4.90 -7.39 -16.79
N GLN A 231 4.32 -8.41 -17.42
CA GLN A 231 2.88 -8.53 -17.59
C GLN A 231 2.18 -8.72 -16.23
N GLN A 232 2.68 -9.64 -15.40
CA GLN A 232 2.11 -9.88 -14.07
C GLN A 232 2.16 -8.62 -13.19
N LEU A 233 3.23 -7.83 -13.26
CA LEU A 233 3.34 -6.52 -12.60
C LEU A 233 2.26 -5.56 -13.07
N ASN A 234 2.06 -5.45 -14.39
CA ASN A 234 1.02 -4.59 -14.95
C ASN A 234 -0.38 -5.01 -14.50
N ASP A 235 -0.62 -6.32 -14.39
CA ASP A 235 -1.87 -6.86 -13.86
C ASP A 235 -2.05 -6.49 -12.38
N GLN A 236 -0.99 -6.54 -11.56
CA GLN A 236 -1.06 -6.10 -10.16
C GLN A 236 -1.34 -4.59 -10.05
N TYR A 237 -0.68 -3.76 -10.87
CA TYR A 237 -0.92 -2.32 -10.90
C TYR A 237 -2.36 -1.98 -11.30
N THR A 238 -2.92 -2.72 -12.27
CA THR A 238 -4.31 -2.57 -12.70
C THR A 238 -5.28 -3.00 -11.59
N ALA A 239 -4.99 -4.11 -10.91
CA ALA A 239 -5.79 -4.61 -9.79
C ALA A 239 -5.81 -3.66 -8.57
N MET A 240 -4.78 -2.83 -8.39
CA MET A 240 -4.76 -1.80 -7.33
C MET A 240 -5.52 -0.53 -7.70
N THR A 241 -5.92 -0.37 -8.97
CA THR A 241 -6.66 0.80 -9.46
C THR A 241 -8.15 0.57 -9.69
N ASN A 242 -8.58 -0.70 -9.73
CA ASN A 242 -9.98 -1.12 -9.89
C ASN A 242 -10.56 -1.53 -8.53
#